data_AF-A0A6A8AP42-F1
#
_entry.id   AF-A0A6A8AP42-F1
#
_cell.length_a   1.000
_cell.length_b   1.000
_cell.length_c   1.000
_cell.angle_alpha   90.00
_cell.angle_beta   90.00
_cell.angle_gamma   90.00
#
_symmetry.space_group_name_H-M   'P 1'
#
loop_
_entity.id
_entity.type
_entity.pdbx_description
1 polymer ?
#
loop_
_entity_poly.entity_id
_entity_poly.type
_entity_poly.pdbx_seq_one_letter_code
_entity_poly.pdbx_strand_id
1 'polypeptide(L)'
;MNEKELQLILEGGEGYKIEFKEALTNIDKEFVAFANSSGGRIFLGITDDKAIKGAKISNKLKSQIQDRANNCQPPVKILFEEFKDILVIIVREGED
;
A
#
# COMPACT_ATOMS: atom_id res chain seq x y z
N MET A 1 10.68 -7.64 3.14
CA MET A 1 11.23 -6.43 3.77
C MET A 1 11.94 -6.78 5.08
N ASN A 2 12.89 -5.95 5.51
CA ASN A 2 13.53 -6.01 6.83
C ASN A 2 13.51 -4.65 7.54
N GLU A 3 13.97 -4.59 8.80
CA GLU A 3 13.93 -3.35 9.61
C GLU A 3 14.72 -2.19 9.00
N LYS A 4 15.88 -2.46 8.40
CA LYS A 4 16.70 -1.43 7.75
C LYS A 4 16.00 -0.85 6.53
N GLU A 5 15.35 -1.70 5.73
CA GLU A 5 14.57 -1.26 4.57
C GLU A 5 13.38 -0.39 5.02
N LEU A 6 12.64 -0.80 6.06
CA LEU A 6 11.55 0.01 6.61
C LEU A 6 12.06 1.37 7.10
N GLN A 7 13.19 1.41 7.79
CA GLN A 7 13.77 2.67 8.27
C GLN A 7 14.10 3.62 7.11
N LEU A 8 14.72 3.11 6.04
CA LEU A 8 15.03 3.90 4.85
C LEU A 8 13.75 4.46 4.18
N ILE A 9 12.69 3.66 4.14
CA ILE A 9 11.38 4.09 3.61
C ILE A 9 10.78 5.21 4.48
N LEU A 10 10.81 5.06 5.81
CA LEU A 10 10.32 6.08 6.74
C LEU A 10 11.14 7.37 6.62
N GLU A 11 12.46 7.28 6.56
CA GLU A 11 13.34 8.45 6.36
C GLU A 11 13.02 9.17 5.04
N GLY A 12 12.89 8.42 3.94
CA GLY A 12 12.50 8.95 2.63
C GLY A 12 11.11 9.58 2.61
N GLY A 13 10.17 9.06 3.39
CA GLY A 13 8.79 9.53 3.43
C GLY A 13 7.96 9.11 2.23
N GLU A 14 6.78 9.72 2.11
CA GLU A 14 5.90 9.54 0.96
C GLU A 14 6.49 10.17 -0.30
N GLY A 15 6.09 9.64 -1.46
CA GLY A 15 6.53 10.15 -2.74
C GLY A 15 6.00 9.33 -3.90
N TYR A 16 6.66 9.44 -5.04
CA TYR A 16 6.16 8.90 -6.31
C TYR A 16 5.85 7.38 -6.30
N LYS A 17 6.49 6.58 -5.43
CA LYS A 17 6.26 5.13 -5.32
C LYS A 17 5.86 4.66 -3.93
N ILE A 18 5.66 5.57 -2.97
CA ILE A 18 5.46 5.26 -1.56
C ILE A 18 4.31 6.11 -1.02
N GLU A 19 3.32 5.45 -0.46
CA GLU A 19 2.19 6.08 0.24
C GLU A 19 2.08 5.48 1.65
N PHE A 20 1.81 6.31 2.65
CA PHE A 20 1.48 5.87 4.00
C PHE A 20 -0.02 6.04 4.26
N LYS A 21 -0.62 5.07 4.96
CA LYS A 21 -2.02 5.15 5.38
C LYS A 21 -2.15 4.59 6.79
N GLU A 22 -2.79 5.34 7.67
CA GLU A 22 -3.15 4.81 8.99
C GLU A 22 -4.28 3.77 8.90
N ALA A 23 -5.25 4.01 8.02
CA ALA A 23 -6.44 3.17 7.85
C ALA A 23 -6.80 2.99 6.37
N LEU A 24 -7.62 1.95 6.08
CA LEU A 24 -8.09 1.65 4.74
C LEU A 24 -9.13 2.67 4.27
N THR A 25 -8.66 3.84 3.84
CA THR A 25 -9.49 4.95 3.35
C THR A 25 -8.93 5.45 2.03
N ASN A 26 -9.83 5.76 1.09
CA ASN A 26 -9.56 6.34 -0.23
C ASN A 26 -8.59 5.63 -1.17
N ILE A 27 -8.12 4.42 -0.82
CA ILE A 27 -7.05 3.66 -1.50
C ILE A 27 -7.23 3.43 -3.01
N ASP A 28 -8.47 3.52 -3.50
CA ASP A 28 -8.83 3.28 -4.90
C ASP A 28 -8.12 4.29 -5.83
N LYS A 29 -7.91 5.53 -5.36
CA LYS A 29 -7.23 6.58 -6.13
C LYS A 29 -5.74 6.28 -6.25
N GLU A 30 -5.12 5.83 -5.17
CA GLU A 30 -3.71 5.47 -5.12
C GLU A 30 -3.43 4.25 -5.98
N PHE A 31 -4.35 3.27 -6.03
CA PHE A 31 -4.24 2.12 -6.94
C PHE A 31 -4.17 2.56 -8.40
N VAL A 32 -5.09 3.41 -8.84
CA VAL A 32 -5.10 3.90 -10.22
C VAL A 32 -3.87 4.76 -10.50
N ALA A 33 -3.50 5.64 -9.57
CA ALA A 33 -2.30 6.49 -9.72
C ALA A 33 -1.01 5.66 -9.83
N PHE A 34 -0.84 4.64 -9.00
CA PHE A 34 0.33 3.76 -9.05
C PHE A 34 0.33 2.85 -10.28
N ALA A 35 -0.83 2.31 -10.66
CA ALA A 35 -0.95 1.49 -11.87
C ALA A 35 -0.62 2.29 -13.14
N ASN A 36 -1.11 3.54 -13.24
CA ASN A 36 -0.85 4.43 -14.38
C ASN A 36 0.57 5.05 -14.39
N SER A 37 1.38 4.76 -13.38
CA SER A 37 2.75 5.27 -13.27
C SER A 37 3.76 4.15 -13.43
N SER A 38 4.55 3.83 -12.40
CA SER A 38 5.56 2.76 -12.45
C SER A 38 5.40 1.79 -11.30
N GLY A 39 4.15 1.55 -10.90
CA GLY A 39 3.77 0.85 -9.69
C GLY A 39 4.10 1.63 -8.42
N GLY A 40 3.84 1.00 -7.27
CA GLY A 40 4.09 1.62 -5.98
C GLY A 40 3.84 0.69 -4.80
N ARG A 41 4.08 1.21 -3.60
CA ARG A 41 3.84 0.52 -2.33
C ARG A 41 3.05 1.42 -1.40
N ILE A 42 1.94 0.88 -0.89
CA ILE A 42 1.14 1.53 0.15
C ILE A 42 1.39 0.80 1.47
N PHE A 43 1.80 1.53 2.50
CA PHE A 43 2.07 0.98 3.83
C PHE A 43 0.90 1.30 4.75
N LEU A 44 0.09 0.28 5.03
CA LEU A 44 -1.05 0.40 5.92
C LEU A 44 -0.64 0.14 7.37
N GLY A 45 -1.02 1.05 8.27
CA GLY A 45 -0.61 1.08 9.67
C GLY A 45 0.52 2.08 9.98
N ILE A 46 0.82 2.99 9.04
CA ILE A 46 1.78 4.07 9.20
C ILE A 46 1.03 5.40 9.00
N THR A 47 1.18 6.34 9.93
CA THR A 47 0.58 7.67 9.81
C THR A 47 1.38 8.56 8.84
N ASP A 48 0.78 9.64 8.37
CA ASP A 48 1.46 10.68 7.56
C ASP A 48 2.71 11.24 8.27
N ASP A 49 2.67 11.36 9.61
CA ASP A 49 3.81 11.75 10.44
C ASP A 49 4.87 10.64 10.63
N LYS A 50 4.83 9.57 9.83
CA LYS A 50 5.76 8.43 9.82
C LYS A 50 5.74 7.58 11.10
N ALA A 51 4.73 7.73 11.96
CA ALA A 51 4.56 6.90 13.14
C ALA A 51 3.93 5.55 12.78
N ILE A 52 4.54 4.46 13.28
CA ILE A 52 4.00 3.11 13.12
C ILE A 52 2.91 2.89 14.17
N LYS A 53 1.65 2.86 13.75
CA LYS A 53 0.50 2.49 14.58
C LYS A 53 0.20 0.99 14.54
N GLY A 54 0.55 0.38 13.42
CA GLY A 54 0.14 -0.99 13.09
C GLY A 54 -1.32 -1.05 12.63
N ALA A 55 -1.63 -2.12 11.91
CA ALA A 55 -2.94 -2.44 11.39
C ALA A 55 -3.29 -3.87 11.79
N LYS A 56 -4.58 -4.11 12.08
CA LYS A 56 -5.08 -5.47 12.34
C LYS A 56 -5.18 -6.24 11.02
N ILE A 57 -4.10 -6.89 10.62
CA ILE A 57 -4.03 -7.66 9.39
C ILE A 57 -4.93 -8.89 9.52
N SER A 58 -5.92 -8.99 8.63
CA SER A 58 -6.85 -10.11 8.59
C SER A 58 -7.21 -10.46 7.15
N ASN A 59 -7.66 -11.69 6.93
CA ASN A 59 -8.13 -12.11 5.61
C ASN A 59 -9.30 -11.24 5.11
N LYS A 60 -10.17 -10.77 6.02
CA LYS A 60 -11.25 -9.84 5.69
C LYS A 60 -10.70 -8.50 5.16
N LEU A 61 -9.69 -7.94 5.81
CA LEU A 61 -9.03 -6.72 5.37
C LEU A 61 -8.38 -6.90 3.99
N LYS A 62 -7.60 -7.97 3.80
CA LYS A 62 -6.98 -8.28 2.51
C LYS A 62 -8.01 -8.48 1.40
N SER A 63 -9.09 -9.21 1.68
CA SER A 63 -10.19 -9.39 0.72
C SER A 63 -10.81 -8.05 0.31
N GLN A 64 -11.10 -7.17 1.28
CA GLN A 64 -11.63 -5.83 0.98
C GLN A 64 -10.70 -5.00 0.11
N ILE A 65 -9.39 -5.09 0.34
CA ILE A 65 -8.38 -4.40 -0.47
C ILE A 65 -8.32 -4.99 -1.88
N GLN A 66 -8.36 -6.33 -1.99
CA GLN A 66 -8.37 -7.03 -3.28
C GLN A 66 -9.62 -6.68 -4.10
N ASP A 67 -10.79 -6.64 -3.46
CA ASP A 67 -12.05 -6.28 -4.10
C ASP A 67 -11.99 -4.85 -4.65
N ARG A 68 -11.43 -3.91 -3.88
CA ARG A 68 -11.19 -2.52 -4.31
C ARG A 68 -10.29 -2.43 -5.54
N ALA A 69 -9.16 -3.13 -5.52
CA ALA A 69 -8.24 -3.17 -6.66
C ALA A 69 -8.89 -3.78 -7.92
N ASN A 70 -9.69 -4.84 -7.76
CA ASN A 70 -10.41 -5.48 -8.86
C ASN A 70 -11.54 -4.61 -9.42
N ASN A 71 -12.15 -3.75 -8.59
CA ASN A 71 -13.21 -2.82 -8.99
C ASN A 71 -12.69 -1.53 -9.65
N CYS A 72 -11.37 -1.31 -9.68
CA CYS A 72 -10.78 -0.24 -10.47
C CYS A 72 -10.99 -0.51 -11.97
N GLN A 73 -10.97 0.55 -12.79
CA GLN A 73 -11.10 0.45 -14.25
C GLN A 73 -9.87 1.08 -14.93
N PRO A 74 -8.97 0.29 -15.55
CA PRO A 74 -8.94 -1.18 -15.56
C PRO A 74 -8.62 -1.79 -14.18
N PRO A 75 -8.89 -3.10 -13.96
CA PRO A 75 -8.56 -3.77 -12.71
C PRO A 75 -7.06 -3.70 -12.40
N VAL A 76 -6.72 -3.36 -11.17
CA VAL A 76 -5.33 -3.17 -10.74
C VAL A 76 -4.80 -4.45 -10.10
N LYS A 77 -3.63 -4.92 -10.57
CA LYS A 77 -2.96 -6.10 -10.00
C LYS A 77 -2.17 -5.68 -8.75
N ILE A 78 -2.48 -6.28 -7.61
CA ILE A 78 -1.79 -6.03 -6.34
C ILE A 78 -1.20 -7.30 -5.74
N LEU A 79 -0.19 -7.14 -4.87
CA LEU A 79 0.37 -8.18 -4.01
C LEU A 79 0.39 -7.67 -2.56
N PHE A 80 0.37 -8.59 -1.61
CA PHE A 80 0.47 -8.27 -0.19
C PHE A 80 1.79 -8.79 0.38
N GLU A 81 2.44 -7.95 1.17
CA GLU A 81 3.55 -8.34 2.03
C GLU A 81 3.22 -7.91 3.47
N GLU A 82 3.47 -8.78 4.44
CA GLU A 82 3.28 -8.47 5.86
C GLU A 82 4.63 -8.26 6.53
N PHE A 83 4.71 -7.21 7.34
CA PHE A 83 5.89 -6.96 8.15
C PHE A 83 5.48 -6.46 9.53
N LYS A 84 5.61 -7.32 10.55
CA LYS A 84 5.06 -7.07 11.89
C LYS A 84 3.59 -6.70 11.78
N ASP A 85 3.19 -5.55 12.31
CA ASP A 85 1.82 -5.06 12.27
C ASP A 85 1.55 -4.15 11.06
N ILE A 86 2.42 -4.14 10.03
CA ILE A 86 2.26 -3.31 8.84
C ILE A 86 1.87 -4.21 7.66
N LEU A 87 0.80 -3.83 6.95
CA LEU A 87 0.43 -4.46 5.69
C LEU A 87 0.95 -3.60 4.53
N VAL A 88 1.85 -4.16 3.74
CA VAL A 88 2.35 -3.52 2.52
C VAL A 88 1.55 -4.03 1.34
N ILE A 89 0.97 -3.10 0.60
CA ILE A 89 0.19 -3.36 -0.61
C ILE A 89 1.06 -2.91 -1.78
N ILE A 90 1.53 -3.88 -2.55
CA ILE A 90 2.40 -3.66 -3.70
C ILE A 90 1.50 -3.56 -4.93
N VAL A 91 1.44 -2.37 -5.53
CA VAL A 91 0.67 -2.10 -6.74
C VAL A 91 1.59 -2.28 -7.94
N ARG A 92 1.20 -3.17 -8.87
CA ARG A 92 1.95 -3.36 -10.11
C ARG A 92 1.63 -2.24 -11.10
N GLU A 93 2.62 -1.88 -11.91
CA GLU A 93 2.42 -1.06 -13.09
C GLU A 93 1.39 -1.73 -14.03
N GLY A 94 0.50 -0.91 -14.58
CA GLY A 94 -0.47 -1.33 -15.57
C GLY A 94 0.24 -1.73 -16.86
N GLU A 95 -0.17 -2.85 -17.43
CA GLU A 95 0.23 -3.24 -18.77
C GLU A 95 -0.91 -2.75 -19.68
N ASP A 96 -0.65 -1.69 -20.47
CA ASP A 96 -1.57 -1.17 -21.50
C ASP A 96 -2.01 -2.28 -22.48
#